data_AF-A0AAW7F841-F1
#
_entry.id   AF-A0AAW7F841-F1
#
_cell.length_a   1.000
_cell.length_b   1.000
_cell.length_c   1.000
_cell.angle_alpha   90.00
_cell.angle_beta   90.00
_cell.angle_gamma   90.00
#
_symmetry.space_group_name_H-M   'P 1'
#
loop_
_entity.id
_entity.type
_entity.pdbx_description
1 polymer ?
#
loop_
_entity_poly.entity_id
_entity_poly.type
_entity_poly.pdbx_seq_one_letter_code
_entity_poly.pdbx_strand_id
1 'polypeptide(L)'
;MGLKNLASLKKAGYKIDELNDAEKAKLIYLTHHLGLSDAKRFINNKITEGGAKELLIAQVGEESAISKAHQNGGYMKAHRKWPMDYIDNNINVGTYFCPKLVNSQKVKTYGLESIMNKIQEIEK
;
A
#
# COMPACT_ATOMS: atom_id res chain seq x y z
N MET A 1 -9.05 -13.46 4.22
CA MET A 1 -9.29 -12.24 3.41
C MET A 1 -8.04 -11.83 2.63
N GLY A 2 -6.87 -11.67 3.26
CA GLY A 2 -5.62 -11.24 2.60
C GLY A 2 -5.14 -12.10 1.41
N LEU A 3 -5.03 -13.43 1.57
CA LEU A 3 -4.59 -14.31 0.46
C LEU A 3 -5.54 -14.27 -0.75
N LYS A 4 -6.86 -14.10 -0.51
CA LYS A 4 -7.84 -13.91 -1.59
C LYS A 4 -7.60 -12.60 -2.35
N ASN A 5 -7.21 -11.53 -1.65
CA ASN A 5 -6.87 -10.25 -2.29
C ASN A 5 -5.60 -10.38 -3.15
N LEU A 6 -4.55 -11.05 -2.65
CA LEU A 6 -3.34 -11.31 -3.44
C LEU A 6 -3.63 -12.14 -4.69
N ALA A 7 -4.42 -13.20 -4.56
CA ALA A 7 -4.85 -14.00 -5.71
C ALA A 7 -5.65 -13.17 -6.72
N SER A 8 -6.48 -12.25 -6.24
CA SER A 8 -7.26 -11.35 -7.10
C SER A 8 -6.40 -10.30 -7.81
N LEU A 9 -5.33 -9.82 -7.16
CA LEU A 9 -4.32 -8.98 -7.80
C LEU A 9 -3.55 -9.77 -8.86
N LYS A 10 -3.08 -10.98 -8.54
CA LYS A 10 -2.42 -11.86 -9.53
C LYS A 10 -3.30 -12.11 -10.75
N LYS A 11 -4.58 -12.43 -10.55
CA LYS A 11 -5.56 -12.59 -11.64
C LYS A 11 -5.76 -11.32 -12.47
N ALA A 12 -5.53 -10.15 -11.88
CA ALA A 12 -5.57 -8.86 -12.57
C ALA A 12 -4.26 -8.50 -13.30
N GLY A 13 -3.25 -9.39 -13.29
CA GLY A 13 -2.01 -9.24 -14.04
C GLY A 13 -0.80 -8.72 -13.26
N TYR A 14 -0.91 -8.50 -11.94
CA TYR A 14 0.23 -8.05 -11.13
C TYR A 14 1.20 -9.21 -10.82
N LYS A 15 2.52 -8.93 -10.82
CA LYS A 15 3.57 -9.92 -10.52
C LYS A 15 3.72 -10.21 -9.02
N ILE A 16 2.75 -10.93 -8.44
CA ILE A 16 2.69 -11.18 -7.00
C ILE A 16 3.64 -12.31 -6.53
N ASP A 17 3.99 -13.26 -7.41
CA ASP A 17 4.73 -14.47 -7.00
C ASP A 17 6.18 -14.17 -6.60
N GLU A 18 6.79 -13.15 -7.20
CA GLU A 18 8.17 -12.70 -6.95
C GLU A 18 8.32 -11.86 -5.67
N LEU A 19 7.20 -11.62 -4.98
CA LEU A 19 7.21 -10.90 -3.71
C LEU A 19 7.54 -11.84 -2.55
N ASN A 20 8.39 -11.37 -1.65
CA ASN A 20 8.60 -12.02 -0.36
C ASN A 20 7.39 -11.80 0.58
N ASP A 21 7.37 -12.48 1.72
CA ASP A 21 6.23 -12.45 2.64
C ASP A 21 5.96 -11.07 3.24
N ALA A 22 7.00 -10.27 3.49
CA ALA A 22 6.85 -8.92 4.00
C ALA A 22 6.25 -7.97 2.94
N GLU A 23 6.68 -8.11 1.69
CA GLU A 23 6.10 -7.36 0.57
C GLU A 23 4.62 -7.74 0.35
N LYS A 24 4.31 -9.04 0.40
CA LYS A 24 2.93 -9.57 0.33
C LYS A 24 2.07 -9.05 1.47
N ALA A 25 2.61 -8.96 2.69
CA ALA A 25 1.88 -8.42 3.85
C ALA A 25 1.46 -6.95 3.63
N LYS A 26 2.33 -6.11 3.06
CA LYS A 26 1.99 -4.72 2.73
C LYS A 26 0.86 -4.61 1.70
N LEU A 27 0.85 -5.44 0.67
CA LEU A 27 -0.25 -5.48 -0.30
C LEU A 27 -1.57 -6.01 0.31
N ILE A 28 -1.48 -6.97 1.24
CA ILE A 28 -2.64 -7.43 2.00
C ILE A 28 -3.24 -6.28 2.82
N TYR A 29 -2.41 -5.52 3.53
CA TYR A 29 -2.90 -4.36 4.29
C TYR A 29 -3.48 -3.27 3.39
N LEU A 30 -2.81 -2.95 2.27
CA LEU A 30 -3.33 -1.99 1.29
C LEU A 30 -4.73 -2.38 0.80
N THR A 31 -4.90 -3.64 0.38
CA THR A 31 -6.19 -4.15 -0.10
C THR A 31 -7.23 -4.33 1.00
N HIS A 32 -6.83 -4.46 2.26
CA HIS A 32 -7.74 -4.46 3.40
C HIS A 32 -8.26 -3.06 3.69
N HIS A 33 -7.39 -2.05 3.73
CA HIS A 33 -7.75 -0.67 4.04
C HIS A 33 -8.53 0.03 2.91
N LEU A 34 -8.19 -0.24 1.65
CA LEU A 34 -8.85 0.38 0.50
C LEU A 34 -9.97 -0.47 -0.11
N GLY A 35 -10.01 -1.77 0.21
CA GLY A 35 -10.70 -2.73 -0.64
C GLY A 35 -9.96 -2.98 -1.96
N LEU A 36 -10.33 -4.07 -2.64
CA LEU A 36 -9.60 -4.54 -3.82
C LEU A 36 -9.68 -3.57 -5.01
N SER A 37 -10.85 -2.94 -5.24
CA SER A 37 -11.05 -2.05 -6.39
C SER A 37 -10.23 -0.77 -6.26
N ASP A 38 -10.29 -0.10 -5.11
CA ASP A 38 -9.53 1.14 -4.91
C ASP A 38 -8.05 0.87 -4.70
N ALA A 39 -7.65 -0.29 -4.16
CA ALA A 39 -6.25 -0.69 -4.18
C ALA A 39 -5.68 -0.80 -5.61
N LYS A 40 -6.43 -1.37 -6.57
CA LYS A 40 -6.01 -1.39 -7.98
C LYS A 40 -5.91 0.02 -8.57
N ARG A 41 -6.85 0.91 -8.26
CA ARG A 41 -6.79 2.31 -8.71
C ARG A 41 -5.58 3.02 -8.09
N PHE A 42 -5.32 2.77 -6.82
CA PHE A 42 -4.18 3.32 -6.09
C PHE A 42 -2.86 2.87 -6.73
N ILE A 43 -2.65 1.56 -6.93
CA ILE A 43 -1.45 1.01 -7.58
C ILE A 43 -1.23 1.67 -8.95
N ASN A 44 -2.28 1.84 -9.75
CA ASN A 44 -2.19 2.44 -11.08
C ASN A 44 -2.20 3.97 -11.11
N ASN A 45 -2.16 4.65 -9.97
CA ASN A 45 -2.26 6.11 -9.89
C ASN A 45 -3.52 6.69 -10.57
N LYS A 46 -4.66 6.03 -10.40
CA LYS A 46 -5.97 6.37 -11.00
C LYS A 46 -7.04 6.80 -9.98
N ILE A 47 -6.65 7.13 -8.75
CA ILE A 47 -7.57 7.72 -7.77
C ILE A 47 -7.81 9.18 -8.16
N THR A 48 -9.08 9.58 -8.24
CA THR A 48 -9.48 10.96 -8.53
C THR A 48 -9.47 11.83 -7.27
N GLU A 49 -9.52 13.16 -7.40
CA GLU A 49 -9.60 14.08 -6.25
C GLU A 49 -10.84 13.83 -5.37
N GLY A 50 -12.00 13.63 -5.99
CA GLY A 50 -13.23 13.29 -5.26
C GLY A 50 -13.11 11.95 -4.53
N GLY A 51 -12.62 10.91 -5.21
CA GLY A 51 -12.42 9.60 -4.58
C GLY A 51 -11.35 9.63 -3.48
N ALA A 52 -10.27 10.39 -3.67
CA ALA A 52 -9.26 10.61 -2.65
C ALA A 52 -9.83 11.30 -1.41
N LYS A 53 -10.72 12.30 -1.60
CA LYS A 53 -11.41 12.96 -0.50
C LYS A 53 -12.27 11.97 0.29
N GLU A 54 -13.14 11.22 -0.39
CA GLU A 54 -14.02 10.24 0.24
C GLU A 54 -13.23 9.20 1.04
N LEU A 55 -12.21 8.61 0.41
CA LEU A 55 -11.36 7.60 1.04
C LEU A 55 -10.57 8.17 2.23
N LEU A 56 -10.00 9.37 2.09
CA LEU A 56 -9.22 9.98 3.17
C LEU A 56 -10.12 10.33 4.36
N ILE A 57 -11.31 10.89 4.14
CA ILE A 57 -12.29 11.15 5.20
C ILE A 57 -12.67 9.86 5.91
N ALA A 58 -12.96 8.78 5.16
CA ALA A 58 -13.29 7.48 5.75
C ALA A 58 -12.14 6.90 6.60
N GLN A 59 -10.89 7.22 6.27
CA GLN A 59 -9.70 6.69 6.95
C GLN A 59 -9.30 7.48 8.20
N VAL A 60 -9.43 8.81 8.17
CA VAL A 60 -8.88 9.68 9.23
C VAL A 60 -9.89 10.66 9.85
N GLY A 61 -11.13 10.66 9.37
CA GLY A 61 -12.14 11.65 9.72
C GLY A 61 -12.01 12.95 8.92
N GLU A 62 -13.09 13.74 8.91
CA GLU A 62 -13.22 14.92 8.04
C GLU A 62 -12.18 16.02 8.35
N GLU A 63 -12.07 16.44 9.61
CA GLU A 63 -11.15 17.51 10.00
C GLU A 63 -9.69 17.16 9.68
N SER A 64 -9.29 15.93 9.96
CA SER A 64 -7.95 15.43 9.66
C SER A 64 -7.71 15.35 8.15
N ALA A 65 -8.71 14.94 7.37
CA ALA A 65 -8.61 14.89 5.91
C ALA A 65 -8.44 16.28 5.30
N ILE A 66 -9.20 17.29 5.77
CA ILE A 66 -9.06 18.68 5.33
C ILE A 66 -7.65 19.20 5.65
N SER A 67 -7.18 19.01 6.88
CA SER A 67 -5.85 19.45 7.32
C SER A 67 -4.74 18.82 6.47
N LYS A 68 -4.80 17.51 6.23
CA LYS A 68 -3.84 16.79 5.38
C LYS A 68 -3.90 17.26 3.93
N ALA A 69 -5.09 17.48 3.37
CA ALA A 69 -5.25 17.99 2.01
C ALA A 69 -4.60 19.37 1.85
N HIS A 70 -4.81 20.28 2.81
CA HIS A 70 -4.18 21.60 2.81
C HIS A 70 -2.64 21.48 2.88
N GLN A 71 -2.11 20.65 3.77
CA GLN A 71 -0.66 20.45 3.95
C GLN A 71 0.03 19.84 2.72
N ASN A 72 -0.68 19.00 1.96
CA ASN A 72 -0.11 18.26 0.82
C ASN A 72 -0.49 18.85 -0.54
N GLY A 73 -1.27 19.93 -0.58
CA GLY A 73 -1.71 20.59 -1.81
C GLY A 73 -2.75 19.78 -2.60
N GLY A 74 -3.70 19.17 -1.90
CA GLY A 74 -4.85 18.43 -2.48
C GLY A 74 -5.10 17.07 -1.82
N TYR A 75 -6.33 16.57 -1.96
CA TYR A 75 -6.75 15.27 -1.44
C TYR A 75 -6.03 14.11 -2.14
N MET A 76 -5.79 14.16 -3.45
CA MET A 76 -5.03 13.12 -4.16
C MET A 76 -3.64 12.92 -3.56
N LYS A 77 -2.91 14.01 -3.31
CA LYS A 77 -1.55 13.95 -2.74
C LYS A 77 -1.59 13.49 -1.28
N ALA A 78 -2.52 14.04 -0.49
CA ALA A 78 -2.71 13.63 0.89
C ALA A 78 -3.08 12.16 1.04
N HIS A 79 -4.05 11.68 0.25
CA HIS A 79 -4.46 10.28 0.22
C HIS A 79 -3.39 9.38 -0.39
N ARG A 80 -2.54 9.86 -1.32
CA ARG A 80 -1.42 9.05 -1.79
C ARG A 80 -0.43 8.81 -0.65
N LYS A 81 -0.06 9.87 0.08
CA LYS A 81 0.92 9.82 1.15
C LYS A 81 0.44 9.01 2.37
N TRP A 82 -0.79 9.22 2.81
CA TRP A 82 -1.27 8.68 4.09
C TRP A 82 -1.22 7.14 4.21
N PRO A 83 -1.81 6.33 3.31
CA PRO A 83 -1.73 4.87 3.38
C PRO A 83 -0.32 4.35 3.19
N MET A 84 0.53 5.01 2.39
CA MET A 84 1.94 4.61 2.23
C MET A 84 2.68 4.74 3.56
N ASP A 85 2.64 5.92 4.18
CA ASP A 85 3.28 6.18 5.47
C ASP A 85 2.70 5.26 6.55
N TYR A 86 1.38 5.09 6.60
CA TYR A 86 0.73 4.24 7.59
C TYR A 86 1.16 2.77 7.47
N ILE A 87 1.14 2.20 6.26
CA ILE A 87 1.50 0.79 6.04
C ILE A 87 3.00 0.58 6.26
N ASP A 88 3.84 1.50 5.79
CA ASP A 88 5.29 1.38 5.95
C ASP A 88 5.73 1.46 7.43
N ASN A 89 5.03 2.26 8.24
CA ASN A 89 5.28 2.34 9.68
C ASN A 89 4.71 1.16 10.46
N ASN A 90 3.57 0.58 10.05
CA ASN A 90 2.92 -0.52 10.76
C ASN A 90 3.45 -1.91 10.34
N ILE A 91 4.01 -2.06 9.14
CA ILE A 91 4.61 -3.31 8.66
C ILE A 91 6.10 -3.11 8.45
N ASN A 92 6.81 -3.11 9.58
CA ASN A 92 8.26 -3.06 9.62
C ASN A 92 8.81 -4.41 10.10
N VAL A 93 9.51 -5.13 9.22
CA VAL A 93 10.06 -6.45 9.58
C VAL A 93 11.10 -6.34 10.71
N GLY A 94 11.77 -5.20 10.86
CA GLY A 94 12.71 -4.98 11.97
C GLY A 94 12.05 -5.00 13.34
N THR A 95 10.73 -4.75 13.41
CA THR A 95 9.95 -4.72 14.66
C THR A 95 9.23 -6.06 14.93
N TYR A 96 8.76 -6.74 13.87
CA TYR A 96 7.86 -7.88 14.03
C TYR A 96 8.43 -9.24 13.58
N PHE A 97 9.53 -9.27 12.82
CA PHE A 97 10.18 -10.53 12.45
C PHE A 97 11.21 -10.92 13.51
N CYS A 98 11.46 -12.23 13.63
CA CYS A 98 12.49 -12.75 14.52
C CYS A 98 13.85 -12.09 14.21
N PRO A 99 14.48 -11.36 15.15
CA PRO A 99 15.72 -10.62 14.89
C PRO A 99 16.85 -11.51 14.36
N LYS A 100 16.88 -12.78 14.80
CA LYS A 100 17.83 -13.77 14.31
C LYS A 100 17.66 -14.03 12.81
N LEU A 101 16.42 -14.13 12.32
CA LEU A 101 16.11 -14.34 10.90
C LEU A 101 16.37 -13.08 10.06
N VAL A 102 16.04 -11.90 10.59
CA VAL A 102 16.31 -10.62 9.90
C VAL A 102 17.82 -10.45 9.67
N ASN A 103 18.62 -10.71 10.70
CA ASN A 103 20.08 -10.60 10.63
C ASN A 103 20.73 -11.73 9.82
N SER A 104 20.23 -12.97 9.89
CA SER A 104 20.82 -14.10 9.16
C SER A 104 20.41 -14.16 7.69
N GLN A 105 19.20 -13.71 7.34
CA GLN A 105 18.65 -13.79 5.97
C GLN A 105 18.67 -12.46 5.21
N LYS A 106 19.17 -11.36 5.81
CA LYS A 106 19.16 -10.01 5.22
C LYS A 106 17.78 -9.63 4.66
N VAL A 107 16.72 -9.91 5.40
CA VAL A 107 15.34 -9.61 4.97
C VAL A 107 15.22 -8.11 4.75
N LYS A 108 15.06 -7.69 3.50
CA LYS A 108 14.93 -6.27 3.12
C LYS A 108 13.48 -5.81 3.29
N THR A 109 13.29 -4.71 3.98
CA THR A 109 12.02 -3.96 3.97
C THR A 109 12.00 -3.03 2.78
N TYR A 110 11.02 -3.19 1.91
CA TYR A 110 10.74 -2.24 0.83
C TYR A 110 9.56 -1.36 1.22
N GLY A 111 9.64 -0.07 0.88
CA GLY A 111 8.50 0.84 0.99
C GLY A 111 7.39 0.41 0.04
N LEU A 112 6.14 0.72 0.38
CA LEU A 112 4.98 0.32 -0.43
C LEU A 112 5.09 0.80 -1.88
N GLU A 113 5.65 1.99 -2.11
CA GLU A 113 5.89 2.52 -3.45
C GLU A 113 6.82 1.62 -4.28
N SER A 114 7.94 1.17 -3.72
CA SER A 114 8.86 0.26 -4.41
C SER A 114 8.21 -1.08 -4.75
N ILE A 115 7.33 -1.58 -3.88
CA ILE A 115 6.58 -2.82 -4.11
C ILE A 115 5.58 -2.63 -5.25
N MET A 116 4.86 -1.50 -5.28
CA MET A 116 3.91 -1.20 -6.36
C MET A 116 4.61 -1.13 -7.72
N ASN A 117 5.78 -0.50 -7.79
CA ASN A 117 6.58 -0.45 -9.01
C ASN A 117 7.00 -1.86 -9.46
N LYS A 118 7.53 -2.67 -8.53
CA LYS A 118 7.96 -4.06 -8.80
C LYS A 118 6.85 -4.93 -9.39
N ILE A 119 5.61 -4.79 -8.91
CA ILE A 119 4.48 -5.60 -9.42
C ILE A 119 3.89 -5.09 -10.74
N GLN A 120 4.25 -3.87 -11.17
CA GLN A 120 3.78 -3.22 -12.39
C GLN A 120 4.78 -3.31 -13.55
N GLU A 121 6.04 -3.67 -13.30
CA GLU A 121 7.05 -3.87 -14.33
C GLU A 121 6.62 -5.00 -15.27
N ILE A 122 6.16 -4.65 -16.47
CA ILE A 122 6.03 -5.58 -17.59
C ILE A 122 7.46 -5.77 -18.13
N GLU A 123 7.90 -7.02 -18.31
CA GLU A 123 9.12 -7.26 -19.08
C GLU A 123 8.92 -6.58 -20.45
N LYS A 124 9.77 -5.60 -20.76
CA LYS A 124 9.80 -4.96 -22.08
C LYS A 124 10.29 -5.94 -23.13
#